data_AF-A0A4Q3T9F5-F1
#
_entry.id   AF-A0A4Q3T9F5-F1
#
_cell.length_a   1.000
_cell.length_b   1.000
_cell.length_c   1.000
_cell.angle_alpha   90.00
_cell.angle_beta   90.00
_cell.angle_gamma   90.00
#
_symmetry.space_group_name_H-M   'P 1'
#
loop_
_entity.id
_entity.type
_entity.pdbx_description
1 polymer ?
#
loop_
_entity_poly.entity_id
_entity_poly.type
_entity_poly.pdbx_seq_one_letter_code
_entity_poly.pdbx_strand_id
1 'polypeptide(L)'
;MLAGCVSPVAGPSGLYATPIGNAPVTANATPYSAALFCMADYAKRYDLPSPRIAVGRISDYTGSVATDGGRQITQGASLMAYSALAKAGARIVERYDTSISELELRYANNKLIGDEADSPDQNTYRRILAGQVP
;
A
#
# COMPACT_ATOMS: atom_id res chain seq x y z
N MET A 1 -6.38 -30.93 11.89
CA MET A 1 -5.89 -29.99 10.85
C MET A 1 -6.89 -29.99 9.70
N LEU A 2 -7.61 -28.89 9.47
CA LEU A 2 -8.38 -28.70 8.24
C LEU A 2 -7.47 -28.00 7.23
N ALA A 3 -7.06 -28.72 6.19
CA ALA A 3 -6.40 -28.12 5.03
C ALA A 3 -7.47 -27.65 4.04
N GLY A 4 -7.55 -26.34 3.79
CA GLY A 4 -8.46 -25.77 2.79
C GLY A 4 -7.86 -25.90 1.39
N CYS A 5 -8.61 -26.49 0.46
CA CYS A 5 -8.25 -26.54 -0.97
C CYS A 5 -8.46 -25.16 -1.61
N VAL A 6 -7.45 -24.27 -1.51
CA VAL A 6 -7.45 -23.01 -2.28
C VAL A 6 -6.54 -23.16 -3.50
N SER A 7 -7.03 -22.76 -4.67
CA SER A 7 -6.21 -22.71 -5.89
C SER A 7 -5.31 -21.47 -5.83
N PRO A 8 -3.99 -21.59 -6.10
CA PRO A 8 -3.10 -20.43 -6.22
C PRO A 8 -3.32 -19.67 -7.54
N VAL A 9 -4.17 -20.18 -8.43
CA VAL A 9 -4.45 -19.59 -9.74
C VAL A 9 -5.89 -19.11 -9.78
N ALA A 10 -6.08 -17.82 -10.10
CA ALA A 10 -7.39 -17.22 -10.24
C ALA A 10 -8.15 -17.85 -11.42
N GLY A 11 -9.46 -18.05 -11.25
CA GLY A 11 -10.34 -18.43 -12.34
C GLY A 11 -10.53 -17.31 -13.37
N PRO A 12 -11.27 -17.55 -14.46
CA PRO A 12 -11.50 -16.55 -15.52
C PRO A 12 -12.11 -15.23 -15.05
N SER A 13 -12.79 -15.23 -13.90
CA SER A 13 -13.36 -14.05 -13.24
C SER A 13 -12.37 -13.27 -12.35
N GLY A 14 -11.12 -13.72 -12.25
CA GLY A 14 -10.10 -13.10 -11.39
C GLY A 14 -10.19 -13.46 -9.91
N LEU A 15 -11.06 -14.42 -9.55
CA LEU A 15 -11.26 -14.88 -8.16
C LEU A 15 -10.49 -16.18 -7.90
N TYR A 16 -9.83 -16.26 -6.73
CA TYR A 16 -9.05 -17.43 -6.28
C TYR A 16 -9.87 -18.43 -5.46
N ALA A 17 -11.05 -18.02 -5.01
CA ALA A 17 -12.02 -18.84 -4.29
C ALA A 17 -13.43 -18.31 -4.56
N THR A 18 -14.44 -19.17 -4.39
CA THR A 18 -15.84 -18.73 -4.33
C THR A 18 -16.02 -17.84 -3.10
N PRO A 19 -16.34 -16.54 -3.24
CA PRO A 19 -16.50 -15.65 -2.11
C PRO A 19 -17.61 -16.14 -1.19
N ILE A 20 -17.35 -16.17 0.11
CA ILE A 20 -18.42 -16.36 1.11
C ILE A 20 -19.06 -14.98 1.30
N GLY A 21 -20.20 -14.75 0.66
CA GLY A 21 -20.92 -13.47 0.69
C GLY A 21 -20.97 -12.76 -0.67
N ASN A 22 -21.50 -11.55 -0.66
CA ASN A 22 -21.90 -10.76 -1.83
C ASN A 22 -20.89 -9.67 -2.23
N ALA A 23 -19.69 -9.66 -1.64
CA ALA A 23 -18.62 -8.71 -1.96
C ALA A 23 -17.33 -9.44 -2.39
N PRO A 24 -17.24 -9.89 -3.66
CA PRO A 24 -16.03 -10.50 -4.18
C PRO A 24 -14.87 -9.48 -4.18
N VAL A 25 -13.70 -9.88 -3.69
CA VAL A 25 -12.46 -9.10 -3.86
C VAL A 25 -12.03 -9.21 -5.32
N THR A 26 -12.32 -8.19 -6.12
CA THR A 26 -11.95 -8.11 -7.53
C THR A 26 -10.83 -7.10 -7.75
N ALA A 27 -10.01 -7.32 -8.77
CA ALA A 27 -8.95 -6.39 -9.13
C ALA A 27 -9.55 -5.08 -9.70
N ASN A 28 -9.18 -3.94 -9.12
CA ASN A 28 -9.56 -2.63 -9.63
C ASN A 28 -8.48 -2.09 -10.58
N ALA A 29 -8.51 -2.61 -11.82
CA ALA A 29 -7.59 -2.16 -12.86
C ALA A 29 -8.07 -0.84 -13.50
N THR A 30 -7.12 0.05 -13.76
CA THR A 30 -7.31 1.25 -14.59
C THR A 30 -6.79 1.00 -16.01
N PRO A 31 -7.13 1.82 -17.01
CA PRO A 31 -6.60 1.68 -18.37
C PRO A 31 -5.06 1.64 -18.46
N TYR A 32 -4.36 2.28 -17.51
CA TYR A 32 -2.90 2.28 -17.44
C TYR A 32 -2.29 1.01 -16.82
N SER A 33 -3.09 0.15 -16.19
CA SER A 33 -2.58 -0.96 -15.37
C SER A 33 -1.76 -1.96 -16.20
N ALA A 34 -2.18 -2.27 -17.44
CA ALA A 34 -1.43 -3.18 -18.31
C ALA A 34 -0.02 -2.65 -18.65
N ALA A 35 0.09 -1.35 -18.96
CA ALA A 35 1.37 -0.72 -19.26
C ALA A 35 2.30 -0.70 -18.03
N LEU A 36 1.75 -0.39 -16.85
CA LEU A 36 2.51 -0.37 -15.60
C LEU A 36 3.04 -1.76 -15.25
N PHE A 37 2.21 -2.81 -15.37
CA PHE A 37 2.66 -4.18 -15.14
C PHE A 37 3.71 -4.62 -16.17
N CYS A 38 3.58 -4.19 -17.44
CA CYS A 38 4.59 -4.44 -18.46
C CYS A 38 5.96 -3.86 -18.05
N MET A 39 6.00 -2.66 -17.46
CA MET A 39 7.24 -2.08 -16.93
C MET A 39 7.84 -2.93 -15.80
N ALA A 40 7.01 -3.40 -14.87
CA ALA A 40 7.45 -4.25 -13.77
C ALA A 40 8.00 -5.59 -14.27
N ASP A 41 7.31 -6.21 -15.24
CA ASP A 41 7.71 -7.47 -15.83
C ASP A 41 8.99 -7.33 -16.65
N TYR A 42 9.16 -6.23 -17.38
CA TYR A 42 10.41 -5.92 -18.06
C TYR A 42 11.57 -5.85 -17.07
N ALA A 43 11.41 -5.09 -15.98
CA ALA A 43 12.45 -4.98 -14.95
C ALA A 43 12.84 -6.34 -14.38
N LYS A 44 11.85 -7.19 -14.05
CA LYS A 44 12.09 -8.55 -13.55
C LYS A 44 12.78 -9.46 -14.58
N ARG A 45 12.37 -9.41 -15.85
CA ARG A 45 12.94 -10.26 -16.92
C ARG A 45 14.41 -9.98 -17.17
N TYR A 46 14.84 -8.75 -16.97
CA TYR A 46 16.22 -8.31 -17.18
C TYR A 46 17.01 -8.11 -15.89
N ASP A 47 16.51 -8.62 -14.76
CA ASP A 47 17.13 -8.49 -13.43
C ASP A 47 17.53 -7.05 -13.06
N LEU A 48 16.68 -6.09 -13.45
CA LEU A 48 16.88 -4.69 -13.15
C LEU A 48 16.43 -4.39 -11.71
N PRO A 49 17.20 -3.60 -10.94
CA PRO A 49 16.84 -3.28 -9.57
C PRO A 49 15.56 -2.44 -9.50
N SER A 50 14.62 -2.85 -8.64
CA SER A 50 13.44 -2.03 -8.31
C SER A 50 13.87 -0.73 -7.60
N PRO A 51 13.54 0.45 -8.15
CA PRO A 51 13.87 1.71 -7.51
C PRO A 51 13.10 1.88 -6.20
N ARG A 52 13.73 2.50 -5.20
CA ARG A 52 13.08 2.91 -3.95
C ARG A 52 12.64 4.36 -4.07
N ILE A 53 11.33 4.60 -4.02
CA ILE A 53 10.75 5.93 -4.27
C ILE A 53 9.84 6.30 -3.11
N ALA A 54 9.97 7.53 -2.60
CA ALA A 54 9.03 8.08 -1.64
C ALA A 54 8.05 9.01 -2.35
N VAL A 55 6.76 8.82 -2.12
CA VAL A 55 5.71 9.69 -2.67
C VAL A 55 5.19 10.57 -1.53
N GLY A 56 5.42 11.88 -1.66
CA GLY A 56 4.84 12.88 -0.76
C GLY A 56 3.46 13.35 -1.24
N ARG A 57 2.99 14.46 -0.67
CA ARG A 57 1.77 15.12 -1.14
C ARG A 57 1.99 15.78 -2.50
N ILE A 58 1.25 15.33 -3.50
CA ILE A 58 1.12 15.95 -4.82
C ILE A 58 -0.09 16.89 -4.75
N SER A 59 0.18 18.19 -4.69
CA SER A 59 -0.85 19.23 -4.62
C SER A 59 -1.16 19.78 -6.00
N ASP A 60 -2.44 20.07 -6.23
CA ASP A 60 -2.89 20.77 -7.44
C ASP A 60 -2.74 22.29 -7.27
N TYR A 61 -1.83 22.88 -8.04
CA TYR A 61 -1.56 24.32 -8.09
C TYR A 61 -2.08 24.99 -9.36
N THR A 62 -2.94 24.33 -10.15
CA THR A 62 -3.49 24.91 -11.39
C THR A 62 -4.43 26.10 -11.13
N GLY A 63 -4.90 26.26 -9.90
CA GLY A 63 -5.87 27.29 -9.52
C GLY A 63 -7.28 27.07 -10.09
N SER A 64 -7.52 25.93 -10.75
CA SER A 64 -8.79 25.65 -11.42
C SER A 64 -9.86 25.20 -10.43
N VAL A 65 -10.98 25.92 -10.44
CA VAL A 65 -12.20 25.55 -9.73
C VAL A 65 -13.28 25.17 -10.72
N ALA A 66 -14.05 24.14 -10.39
CA ALA A 66 -15.19 23.74 -11.16
C ALA A 66 -16.31 24.78 -11.00
N THR A 67 -17.19 24.87 -11.99
CA THR A 67 -18.30 25.85 -11.99
C THR A 67 -19.31 25.60 -10.88
N ASP A 68 -19.31 24.40 -10.30
CA ASP A 68 -20.12 23.99 -9.15
C ASP A 68 -19.45 24.28 -7.79
N GLY A 69 -18.27 24.92 -7.78
CA GLY A 69 -17.53 25.29 -6.57
C GLY A 69 -16.57 24.21 -6.06
N GLY A 70 -16.47 23.07 -6.75
CA GLY A 70 -15.49 22.02 -6.43
C GLY A 70 -14.09 22.28 -6.98
N ARG A 71 -13.14 21.38 -6.65
CA ARG A 71 -11.83 21.34 -7.31
C ARG A 71 -11.99 20.69 -8.68
N GLN A 72 -11.53 21.36 -9.74
CA GLN A 72 -11.62 20.83 -11.10
C GLN A 72 -10.73 19.60 -11.31
N ILE A 73 -9.60 19.55 -10.61
CA ILE A 73 -8.64 18.45 -10.66
C ILE A 73 -8.77 17.59 -9.40
N THR A 74 -8.59 16.28 -9.58
CA THR A 74 -8.62 15.30 -8.49
C THR A 74 -7.63 15.64 -7.37
N GLN A 75 -8.07 15.48 -6.13
CA GLN A 75 -7.23 15.63 -4.94
C GLN A 75 -6.52 14.31 -4.54
N GLY A 76 -6.76 13.23 -5.31
CA GLY A 76 -6.17 11.91 -5.10
C GLY A 76 -4.85 11.67 -5.84
N ALA A 77 -4.22 12.69 -6.43
CA ALA A 77 -3.04 12.53 -7.28
C ALA A 77 -1.90 11.77 -6.59
N SER A 78 -1.66 12.03 -5.31
CA SER A 78 -0.65 11.32 -4.51
C SER A 78 -0.92 9.81 -4.45
N LEU A 79 -2.17 9.41 -4.19
CA LEU A 79 -2.58 8.00 -4.11
C LEU A 79 -2.56 7.31 -5.49
N MET A 80 -2.84 8.07 -6.55
CA MET A 80 -2.71 7.56 -7.92
C MET A 80 -1.24 7.30 -8.26
N ALA A 81 -0.33 8.23 -7.93
CA ALA A 81 1.11 8.05 -8.13
C ALA A 81 1.65 6.88 -7.31
N TYR A 82 1.21 6.75 -6.06
CA TYR A 82 1.52 5.60 -5.21
C TYR A 82 1.10 4.29 -5.89
N SER A 83 -0.17 4.19 -6.27
CA SER A 83 -0.71 2.98 -6.91
C SER A 83 -0.01 2.67 -8.24
N ALA A 84 0.34 3.68 -9.02
CA ALA A 84 1.01 3.52 -10.30
C ALA A 84 2.46 3.02 -10.14
N LEU A 85 3.22 3.61 -9.23
CA LEU A 85 4.59 3.21 -8.94
C LEU A 85 4.66 1.77 -8.38
N ALA A 86 3.69 1.41 -7.52
CA ALA A 86 3.59 0.04 -7.01
C ALA A 86 3.34 -0.95 -8.14
N LYS A 87 2.39 -0.66 -9.03
CA LYS A 87 2.11 -1.48 -10.22
C LYS A 87 3.31 -1.57 -11.18
N ALA A 88 4.11 -0.51 -11.27
CA ALA A 88 5.34 -0.47 -12.07
C ALA A 88 6.55 -1.18 -11.42
N GLY A 89 6.39 -1.74 -10.22
CA GLY A 89 7.43 -2.52 -9.56
C GLY A 89 8.43 -1.71 -8.72
N ALA A 90 8.13 -0.45 -8.42
CA ALA A 90 8.92 0.35 -7.47
C ALA A 90 8.64 -0.09 -6.02
N ARG A 91 9.66 0.05 -5.17
CA ARG A 91 9.52 -0.13 -3.71
C ARG A 91 9.16 1.22 -3.09
N ILE A 92 7.92 1.37 -2.65
CA ILE A 92 7.43 2.65 -2.14
C ILE A 92 7.81 2.81 -0.67
N VAL A 93 8.22 4.02 -0.31
CA VAL A 93 8.40 4.45 1.08
C VAL A 93 7.30 5.46 1.42
N GLU A 94 6.56 5.19 2.48
CA GLU A 94 5.46 6.05 2.92
C GLU A 94 5.97 7.43 3.36
N ARG A 95 5.48 8.48 2.68
CA ARG A 95 5.69 9.89 3.05
C ARG A 95 4.47 10.77 2.80
N TYR A 96 3.34 10.19 2.38
CA TYR A 96 2.11 10.96 2.16
C TYR A 96 1.52 11.41 3.50
N ASP A 97 1.46 10.49 4.45
CA ASP A 97 1.04 10.75 5.82
C ASP A 97 1.94 10.01 6.82
N THR A 98 2.97 10.71 7.31
CA THR A 98 3.86 10.15 8.33
C THR A 98 3.30 10.30 9.74
N SER A 99 2.14 10.95 9.91
CA SER A 99 1.62 11.27 11.24
C SER A 99 1.31 10.01 12.07
N ILE A 100 0.82 8.95 11.42
CA ILE A 100 0.56 7.66 12.07
C ILE A 100 1.88 6.99 12.47
N SER A 101 2.86 6.93 11.56
CA SER A 101 4.17 6.37 11.87
C SER A 101 4.88 7.14 13.00
N GLU A 102 4.76 8.47 13.02
CA GLU A 102 5.29 9.31 14.09
C GLU A 102 4.53 9.09 15.41
N LEU A 103 3.22 8.91 15.36
CA LEU A 103 2.39 8.63 16.53
C LEU A 103 2.71 7.26 17.12
N GLU A 104 2.84 6.23 16.29
CA GLU A 104 3.27 4.90 16.71
C GLU A 104 4.66 4.93 17.35
N LEU A 105 5.59 5.69 16.77
CA LEU A 105 6.92 5.88 17.34
C LEU A 105 6.83 6.55 18.74
N ARG A 106 5.98 7.57 18.89
CA ARG A 106 5.75 8.25 20.18
C ARG A 106 5.13 7.30 21.22
N TYR A 107 4.15 6.49 20.82
CA TYR A 107 3.51 5.54 21.73
C TYR A 107 4.42 4.38 22.11
N ALA A 108 5.24 3.87 21.17
CA ALA A 108 6.27 2.88 21.47
C ALA A 108 7.32 3.43 22.45
N ASN A 109 7.75 4.69 22.28
CA ASN A 109 8.70 5.34 23.19
C ASN A 109 8.12 5.47 24.62
N ASN A 110 6.82 5.79 24.72
CA ASN A 110 6.11 5.88 25.99
C ASN A 110 5.67 4.50 26.55
N LYS A 111 6.06 3.39 25.90
CA LYS A 111 5.70 2.02 26.28
C LYS A 111 4.19 1.77 26.34
N LEU A 112 3.42 2.50 25.53
CA LEU A 112 1.95 2.38 25.45
C LEU A 112 1.48 1.36 24.42
N ILE A 113 2.38 0.87 23.56
CA ILE A 113 2.12 -0.15 22.53
C ILE A 113 3.26 -1.19 22.55
N GLY A 114 2.88 -2.46 22.40
CA GLY A 114 3.78 -3.62 22.31
C GLY A 114 3.16 -4.68 21.41
N ASP A 115 3.99 -5.54 20.84
CA ASP A 115 3.51 -6.72 20.12
C ASP A 115 2.94 -7.71 21.15
N GLU A 116 1.83 -8.38 20.84
CA GLU A 116 1.25 -9.40 21.74
C GLU A 116 2.32 -10.47 22.03
N ALA A 117 2.77 -10.53 23.27
CA ALA A 117 3.65 -11.59 23.72
C ALA A 117 2.81 -12.85 23.98
N ASP A 118 3.18 -13.94 23.33
CA ASP A 118 2.62 -15.30 23.52
C ASP A 118 2.98 -15.90 24.90
N SER A 119 3.29 -15.07 25.90
CA SER A 119 3.72 -15.48 27.24
C SER A 119 3.39 -14.39 28.28
N PRO A 120 2.66 -14.73 29.37
CA PRO A 120 2.02 -13.78 30.28
C PRO A 120 2.96 -13.02 31.24
N ASP A 121 4.28 -13.22 31.14
CA ASP A 121 5.26 -12.72 32.12
C ASP A 121 6.22 -11.63 31.57
N GLN A 122 6.00 -11.15 30.34
CA GLN A 122 6.84 -10.10 29.76
C GLN A 122 5.99 -8.94 29.28
N ASN A 123 6.01 -7.84 30.03
CA ASN A 123 5.60 -6.50 29.56
C ASN A 123 6.52 -6.10 28.40
N THR A 124 6.26 -6.65 27.22
CA THR A 124 7.14 -6.56 26.06
C THR A 124 6.77 -5.31 25.26
N TYR A 125 7.31 -4.18 25.69
CA TYR A 125 7.18 -2.92 24.95
C TYR A 125 7.90 -3.03 23.59
N ARG A 126 7.34 -2.41 22.54
CA ARG A 126 7.94 -2.40 21.20
C ARG A 126 9.28 -1.65 21.25
N ARG A 127 10.39 -2.36 20.99
CA ARG A 127 11.73 -1.76 20.96
C ARG A 127 11.91 -0.93 19.70
N ILE A 128 12.33 0.32 19.84
CA ILE A 128 12.64 1.19 18.71
C ILE A 128 14.08 0.92 18.27
N LEU A 129 14.26 0.41 17.05
CA LEU A 129 15.57 0.24 16.41
C LEU A 129 15.81 1.34 15.38
N ALA A 130 17.04 1.85 15.31
CA ALA A 130 17.39 2.89 14.35
C ALA A 130 17.21 2.38 12.90
N GLY A 131 16.50 3.16 12.09
CA GLY A 131 16.22 2.83 10.68
C GLY A 131 14.98 1.95 10.44
N GLN A 132 14.26 1.57 11.50
CA GLN A 132 12.96 0.92 11.38
C GLN A 132 11.87 1.95 11.10
N VAL A 133 11.14 1.76 10.01
CA VAL A 133 9.83 2.41 9.80
C VAL A 133 8.80 1.52 10.48
N PRO A 134 7.84 2.06 11.25
CA PRO A 134 6.79 1.27 11.91
C PRO A 134 6.02 0.38 10.95
#